data_AF-A0A9N8W862-F1
#
_entry.id   AF-A0A9N8W862-F1
#
_cell.length_a   1.000
_cell.length_b   1.000
_cell.length_c   1.000
_cell.angle_alpha   90.00
_cell.angle_beta   90.00
_cell.angle_gamma   90.00
#
_symmetry.space_group_name_H-M   'P 1'
#
loop_
_entity.id
_entity.type
_entity.pdbx_description
1 polymer ?
#
loop_
_entity_poly.entity_id
_entity_poly.type
_entity_poly.pdbx_seq_one_letter_code
_entity_poly.pdbx_strand_id
1 'polypeptide(L)'
;MSKIKYSLELTDSWYKIRAIIDQPLQRAILKSKIRIGYKLEICGVKIECKSTGISVLEALSSKIRLKLSNWDAKLGIRKFHPYALLRSLSSDGGFVHAINIIIQRKYPLFFRESMKDGTVVVRDVKNEERARKEQELLIVTNFKVLLQVKNNLEAFEFSQNMNSKQIERLHDYMQRKEQKKASKMNQWISEQLES
;
A
#
# COMPACT_ATOMS: atom_id res chain seq x y z
N MET A 1 19.48 5.88 14.43
CA MET A 1 18.79 7.19 14.35
C MET A 1 19.21 8.03 15.54
N SER A 2 19.84 9.18 15.32
CA SER A 2 20.22 10.11 16.40
C SER A 2 18.96 10.61 17.11
N LYS A 3 18.96 10.56 18.44
CA LYS A 3 17.83 11.09 19.23
C LYS A 3 17.76 12.62 19.06
N ILE A 4 16.56 13.15 18.85
CA ILE A 4 16.36 14.60 18.79
C ILE A 4 16.62 15.17 20.19
N LYS A 5 17.59 16.09 20.31
CA LYS A 5 18.04 16.65 21.60
C LYS A 5 17.52 18.07 21.86
N TYR A 6 17.19 18.80 20.81
CA TYR A 6 16.79 20.21 20.91
C TYR A 6 15.34 20.42 20.47
N SER A 7 14.69 21.42 21.05
CA SER A 7 13.41 21.97 20.58
C SER A 7 13.58 23.47 20.35
N LEU A 8 12.84 24.03 19.40
CA LEU A 8 12.88 25.48 19.15
C LEU A 8 11.65 26.15 19.77
N GLU A 9 11.85 27.35 20.30
CA GLU A 9 10.76 28.26 20.63
C GLU A 9 10.69 29.33 19.54
N LEU A 10 9.54 29.42 18.87
CA LEU A 10 9.31 30.32 17.76
C LEU A 10 8.33 31.41 18.19
N THR A 11 8.50 32.61 17.67
CA THR A 11 7.60 33.73 17.94
C THR A 11 7.28 34.51 16.68
N ASP A 12 6.05 35.00 16.60
CA ASP A 12 5.55 35.93 15.59
C ASP A 12 5.47 37.38 16.11
N SER A 13 6.15 37.67 17.22
CA SER A 13 6.09 38.90 18.04
C SER A 13 4.90 39.02 19.00
N TRP A 14 3.89 38.15 18.89
CA TRP A 14 2.68 38.23 19.72
C TRP A 14 2.55 37.00 20.61
N TYR A 15 2.86 35.83 20.06
CA TYR A 15 2.82 34.56 20.76
C TYR A 15 4.15 33.82 20.63
N LYS A 16 4.36 32.88 21.55
CA LYS A 16 5.48 31.94 21.50
C LYS A 16 4.94 30.53 21.44
N ILE A 17 5.49 29.72 20.55
CA ILE A 17 5.11 28.33 20.37
C ILE A 17 6.34 27.44 20.42
N ARG A 18 6.16 26.22 20.94
CA ARG A 18 7.22 25.19 20.92
C ARG A 18 7.13 24.38 19.64
N ALA A 19 8.22 24.38 18.88
CA ALA A 19 8.37 23.64 17.64
C ALA A 19 9.27 22.42 17.83
N ILE A 20 8.81 21.29 17.30
CA ILE A 20 9.59 20.07 17.18
C ILE A 20 10.42 20.17 15.90
N ILE A 21 11.70 19.76 15.98
CA ILE A 21 12.64 19.85 14.87
C ILE A 21 12.97 18.48 14.30
N ASP A 22 13.34 18.47 13.02
CA ASP A 22 13.85 17.27 12.34
C ASP A 22 15.39 17.13 12.47
N GLN A 23 15.93 15.98 12.07
CA GLN A 23 17.37 15.72 12.09
C GLN A 23 18.22 16.76 11.34
N PRO A 24 17.83 17.22 10.13
CA PRO A 24 18.60 18.25 9.43
C PRO A 24 18.65 19.59 10.18
N LEU A 25 17.56 19.94 10.88
CA LEU A 25 17.50 21.16 11.69
C LEU A 25 18.37 21.06 12.94
N GLN A 26 18.37 19.92 13.61
CA GLN A 26 19.31 19.67 14.71
C GLN A 26 20.76 19.82 14.26
N ARG A 27 21.11 19.28 13.08
CA ARG A 27 22.44 19.49 12.48
C ARG A 27 22.73 20.96 12.19
N ALA A 28 21.73 21.73 11.73
CA ALA A 28 21.89 23.16 11.48
C ALA A 28 22.12 23.97 12.76
N ILE A 29 21.44 23.62 13.86
CA ILE A 29 21.64 24.22 15.19
C ILE A 29 23.04 23.90 15.71
N LEU A 30 23.45 22.63 15.67
CA LEU A 30 24.78 22.18 16.11
C LEU A 30 25.90 22.88 15.31
N LYS A 31 25.68 23.11 14.01
CA LYS A 31 26.61 23.85 13.15
C LYS A 31 26.49 25.37 13.28
N SER A 32 25.77 25.88 14.28
CA SER A 32 25.57 27.32 14.49
C SER A 32 24.92 28.07 13.31
N LYS A 33 24.27 27.38 12.37
CA LYS A 33 23.56 28.02 11.24
C LYS A 33 22.21 28.59 11.63
N ILE A 34 21.62 28.07 12.69
CA ILE A 34 20.40 28.59 13.32
C ILE A 34 20.79 29.01 14.73
N ARG A 35 20.50 30.26 15.08
CA ARG A 35 20.78 30.85 16.39
C ARG A 35 19.54 31.59 16.89
N ILE A 36 19.50 31.83 18.20
CA ILE A 36 18.45 32.62 18.83
C ILE A 36 18.47 34.04 18.24
N GLY A 37 17.29 34.58 17.96
CA GLY A 37 17.12 35.90 17.32
C GLY A 37 17.09 35.87 15.79
N TYR A 38 17.33 34.72 15.15
CA TYR A 38 17.22 34.60 13.70
C TYR A 38 15.77 34.49 13.25
N LYS A 39 15.45 35.13 12.13
CA LYS A 39 14.15 35.03 11.49
C LYS A 39 14.13 33.82 10.55
N LEU A 40 13.10 33.01 10.68
CA LEU A 40 12.93 31.78 9.91
C LEU A 40 11.67 31.89 9.05
N GLU A 41 11.82 31.65 7.75
CA GLU A 41 10.72 31.41 6.84
C GLU A 41 10.33 29.94 6.90
N ILE A 42 9.05 29.71 7.12
CA ILE A 42 8.53 28.40 7.42
C ILE A 42 7.43 28.03 6.43
N CYS A 43 7.44 26.79 5.91
CA CYS A 43 6.41 26.29 4.99
C CYS A 43 5.95 24.89 5.38
N GLY A 44 4.68 24.59 5.10
CA GLY A 44 4.14 23.23 5.25
C GLY A 44 4.10 22.73 6.68
N VAL A 45 3.92 23.65 7.63
CA VAL A 45 3.83 23.34 9.06
C VAL A 45 2.62 22.46 9.30
N LYS A 46 2.81 21.36 10.02
CA LYS A 46 1.71 20.59 10.58
C LYS A 46 1.58 20.90 12.05
N ILE A 47 0.37 21.20 12.50
CA ILE A 47 0.12 21.35 13.93
C ILE A 47 -0.21 19.94 14.46
N GLU A 48 0.58 19.46 15.41
CA GLU A 48 0.30 18.22 16.13
C GLU A 48 -0.42 18.58 17.44
N CYS A 49 -1.74 18.46 17.41
CA CYS A 49 -2.59 18.66 18.58
C CYS A 49 -3.20 17.33 19.01
N LYS A 50 -3.28 17.11 20.34
CA LYS A 50 -3.93 15.92 20.91
C LYS A 50 -5.46 16.01 20.93
N SER A 51 -6.04 17.20 20.82
CA SER A 51 -7.49 17.43 20.76
C SER A 51 -7.85 18.59 19.81
N THR A 52 -9.11 18.66 19.40
CA THR A 52 -9.66 19.75 18.58
C THR A 52 -10.06 20.93 19.47
N GLY A 53 -9.50 22.12 19.22
CA GLY A 53 -9.87 23.36 19.94
C GLY A 53 -8.91 23.76 21.08
N ILE A 54 -7.61 23.78 20.80
CA ILE A 54 -6.57 24.09 21.80
C ILE A 54 -6.15 25.57 21.69
N SER A 55 -5.82 26.18 22.84
CA SER A 55 -5.26 27.54 22.90
C SER A 55 -3.94 27.64 22.13
N VAL A 56 -3.67 28.77 21.46
CA VAL A 56 -2.46 28.95 20.63
C VAL A 56 -1.16 28.63 21.38
N LEU A 57 -1.15 28.78 22.71
CA LEU A 57 -0.02 28.54 23.61
C LEU A 57 0.30 27.05 23.82
N GLU A 58 -0.68 26.17 23.67
CA GLU A 58 -0.56 24.72 23.90
C GLU A 58 -0.36 23.92 22.60
N ALA A 59 -0.48 24.57 21.45
CA ALA A 59 -0.28 23.94 20.15
C ALA A 59 1.20 23.58 19.94
N LEU A 60 1.50 22.29 19.82
CA LEU A 60 2.81 21.81 19.38
C LEU A 60 2.84 21.80 17.86
N SER A 61 3.85 22.46 17.30
CA SER A 61 4.08 22.47 15.86
C SER A 61 5.06 21.36 15.49
N SER A 62 4.65 20.47 14.58
CA SER A 62 5.48 19.35 14.10
C SER A 62 5.90 19.51 12.65
N LYS A 63 7.09 18.95 12.39
CA LYS A 63 7.79 18.76 11.11
C LYS A 63 7.76 19.96 10.19
N ILE A 64 8.86 20.69 10.25
CA ILE A 64 8.93 22.04 9.73
C ILE A 64 10.09 22.15 8.74
N ARG A 65 9.82 22.68 7.53
CA ARG A 65 10.87 23.17 6.64
C ARG A 65 11.18 24.62 7.00
N LEU A 66 12.42 24.87 7.44
CA LEU A 66 12.93 26.19 7.75
C LEU A 66 13.88 26.68 6.65
N LYS A 67 13.69 27.92 6.21
CA LYS A 67 14.67 28.69 5.44
C LYS A 67 15.04 29.93 6.26
N LEU A 68 16.31 30.33 6.26
CA LEU A 68 16.70 31.60 6.88
C LEU A 68 16.06 32.75 6.10
N SER A 69 15.40 33.65 6.82
CA SER A 69 14.87 34.88 6.26
C SER A 69 15.91 36.01 6.31
N ASN A 70 15.64 37.09 5.58
CA ASN A 70 16.40 38.32 5.75
C ASN A 70 16.16 38.91 7.16
N TRP A 71 17.13 39.68 7.65
CA TRP A 71 17.08 40.28 8.99
C TRP A 71 15.93 41.28 9.15
N ASP A 72 15.53 41.96 8.09
CA ASP A 72 14.47 42.97 8.01
C ASP A 72 13.08 42.38 7.72
N ALA A 73 12.97 41.06 7.51
CA ALA A 73 11.70 40.43 7.20
C ALA A 73 10.65 40.63 8.31
N LYS A 74 9.41 40.96 7.94
CA LYS A 74 8.30 41.06 8.89
C LYS A 74 7.94 39.66 9.42
N LEU A 75 7.72 39.56 10.72
CA LEU A 75 7.22 38.33 11.36
C LEU A 75 5.72 38.16 11.07
N GLY A 76 5.25 36.92 11.16
CA GLY A 76 3.88 36.54 10.87
C GLY A 76 3.70 35.89 9.50
N ILE A 77 2.43 35.77 9.08
CA ILE A 77 2.07 35.10 7.83
C ILE A 77 2.50 35.94 6.64
N ARG A 78 3.31 35.35 5.77
CA ARG A 78 3.78 35.98 4.53
C ARG A 78 3.30 35.17 3.32
N LYS A 79 2.85 35.87 2.28
CA LYS A 79 2.68 35.27 0.95
C LYS A 79 4.05 35.11 0.32
N PHE A 80 4.54 33.88 0.20
CA PHE A 80 5.74 33.56 -0.55
C PHE A 80 5.57 32.23 -1.27
N HIS A 81 6.31 32.03 -2.37
CA HIS A 81 6.27 30.80 -3.17
C HIS A 81 7.55 30.00 -2.96
N PRO A 82 7.58 29.10 -1.95
CA PRO A 82 8.82 28.44 -1.56
C PRO A 82 9.07 27.16 -2.35
N TYR A 83 9.85 27.27 -3.42
CA TYR A 83 10.37 26.11 -4.12
C TYR A 83 11.68 25.65 -3.49
N ALA A 84 11.74 24.39 -3.09
CA ALA A 84 13.01 23.75 -2.76
C ALA A 84 13.75 23.31 -4.03
N LEU A 85 15.07 23.31 -3.96
CA LEU A 85 15.92 22.72 -5.00
C LEU A 85 16.30 21.30 -4.56
N LEU A 86 16.40 20.35 -5.48
CA LEU A 86 16.74 18.96 -5.15
C LEU A 86 18.04 18.84 -4.32
N ARG A 87 19.06 19.67 -4.61
CA ARG A 87 20.32 19.71 -3.86
C ARG A 87 20.18 20.14 -2.39
N SER A 88 19.10 20.83 -2.05
CA SER A 88 18.83 21.34 -0.70
C SER A 88 18.04 20.36 0.16
N LEU A 89 17.53 19.29 -0.44
CA LEU A 89 16.76 18.27 0.26
C LEU A 89 17.69 17.31 1.00
N SER A 90 17.23 16.86 2.16
CA SER A 90 17.88 15.82 2.95
C SER A 90 16.95 14.64 3.06
N SER A 91 17.46 13.42 2.88
CA SER A 91 16.72 12.16 3.06
C SER A 91 16.03 12.06 4.42
N ASP A 92 16.71 12.56 5.44
CA ASP A 92 16.27 12.47 6.85
C ASP A 92 15.37 13.65 7.27
N GLY A 93 14.96 14.49 6.30
CA GLY A 93 14.11 15.64 6.53
C GLY A 93 12.61 15.33 6.50
N GLY A 94 11.80 16.34 6.76
CA GLY A 94 10.35 16.29 6.64
C GLY A 94 9.81 16.43 5.22
N PHE A 95 8.50 16.57 5.12
CA PHE A 95 7.77 16.71 3.86
C PHE A 95 8.19 17.96 3.07
N VAL A 96 8.29 17.82 1.75
CA VAL A 96 8.68 18.92 0.86
C VAL A 96 7.45 19.52 0.21
N HIS A 97 7.09 20.74 0.60
CA HIS A 97 5.84 21.39 0.16
C HIS A 97 5.79 21.67 -1.35
N ALA A 98 6.91 22.12 -1.93
CA ALA A 98 7.04 22.38 -3.36
C ALA A 98 8.50 22.29 -3.78
N ILE A 99 8.74 21.82 -5.01
CA ILE A 99 10.05 21.69 -5.66
C ILE A 99 9.92 22.26 -7.07
N ASN A 100 10.94 22.98 -7.52
CA ASN A 100 11.05 23.38 -8.92
C ASN A 100 11.92 22.34 -9.66
N ILE A 101 11.33 21.63 -10.63
CA ILE A 101 11.99 20.56 -11.39
C ILE A 101 11.76 20.74 -12.89
N ILE A 102 12.69 20.18 -13.67
CA ILE A 102 12.54 19.99 -15.11
C ILE A 102 12.46 18.49 -15.36
N ILE A 103 11.49 18.05 -16.15
CA ILE A 103 11.32 16.62 -16.48
C ILE A 103 12.39 16.25 -17.50
N GLN A 104 13.39 15.47 -17.06
CA GLN A 104 14.46 15.03 -17.94
C GLN A 104 14.10 13.76 -18.74
N ARG A 105 13.38 12.82 -18.12
CA ARG A 105 12.98 11.54 -18.71
C ARG A 105 11.61 11.13 -18.20
N LYS A 106 10.81 10.55 -19.08
CA LYS A 106 9.55 9.88 -18.73
C LYS A 106 9.74 8.38 -18.94
N TYR A 107 9.62 7.60 -17.87
CA TYR A 107 9.71 6.13 -17.92
C TYR A 107 8.34 5.50 -18.21
N PRO A 108 8.30 4.29 -18.79
CA PRO A 108 7.05 3.55 -18.96
C PRO A 108 6.45 3.18 -17.60
N LEU A 109 5.17 2.82 -17.61
CA LEU A 109 4.44 2.39 -16.41
C LEU A 109 4.97 1.04 -15.93
N PHE A 110 5.34 0.98 -14.66
CA PHE A 110 5.69 -0.26 -13.96
C PHE A 110 4.70 -0.54 -12.83
N PHE A 111 4.39 -1.81 -12.63
CA PHE A 111 3.60 -2.33 -11.54
C PHE A 111 4.53 -2.90 -10.49
N ARG A 112 4.26 -2.61 -9.22
CA ARG A 112 5.06 -3.09 -8.08
C ARG A 112 4.17 -3.92 -7.16
N GLU A 113 4.46 -5.20 -7.05
CA GLU A 113 3.77 -6.12 -6.15
C GLU A 113 4.67 -6.46 -4.96
N SER A 114 4.14 -6.29 -3.75
CA SER A 114 4.79 -6.72 -2.52
C SER A 114 4.24 -8.09 -2.13
N MET A 115 5.07 -9.13 -2.22
CA MET A 115 4.70 -10.49 -1.84
C MET A 115 4.61 -10.64 -0.32
N LYS A 116 3.92 -11.69 0.12
CA LYS A 116 3.80 -12.04 1.55
C LYS A 116 5.16 -12.34 2.20
N ASP A 117 6.10 -12.84 1.39
CA ASP A 117 7.47 -13.16 1.83
C ASP A 117 8.37 -11.90 1.96
N GLY A 118 7.82 -10.70 1.71
CA GLY A 118 8.54 -9.44 1.76
C GLY A 118 9.33 -9.11 0.49
N THR A 119 9.41 -10.03 -0.47
CA THR A 119 10.01 -9.77 -1.78
C THR A 119 9.14 -8.83 -2.62
N VAL A 120 9.79 -7.94 -3.36
CA VAL A 120 9.12 -6.98 -4.23
C VAL A 120 9.37 -7.35 -5.68
N VAL A 121 8.30 -7.59 -6.44
CA VAL A 121 8.36 -7.86 -7.88
C VAL A 121 7.94 -6.60 -8.62
N VAL A 122 8.72 -6.19 -9.62
CA VAL A 122 8.40 -5.07 -10.51
C VAL A 122 8.14 -5.62 -11.90
N ARG A 123 6.99 -5.29 -12.48
CA ARG A 123 6.54 -5.79 -13.80
C ARG A 123 6.20 -4.66 -14.74
N ASP A 124 6.51 -4.86 -16.01
CA ASP A 124 5.94 -4.07 -17.11
C ASP A 124 4.48 -4.42 -17.35
N VAL A 125 3.77 -3.56 -18.07
CA VAL A 125 2.34 -3.73 -18.43
C VAL A 125 2.03 -5.14 -18.98
N LYS A 126 2.83 -5.63 -19.95
CA LYS A 126 2.61 -6.94 -20.57
C LYS A 126 2.78 -8.11 -19.58
N ASN A 127 3.76 -7.99 -18.68
CA ASN A 127 4.04 -9.03 -17.70
C ASN A 127 2.99 -9.02 -16.57
N GLU A 128 2.49 -7.85 -16.22
CA GLU A 128 1.38 -7.72 -15.27
C GLU A 128 0.08 -8.31 -15.82
N GLU A 129 -0.25 -8.09 -17.10
CA GLU A 129 -1.42 -8.71 -17.72
C GLU A 129 -1.35 -10.24 -17.75
N ARG A 130 -0.15 -10.81 -17.99
CA ARG A 130 0.07 -12.25 -17.93
C ARG A 130 -0.10 -12.78 -16.51
N ALA A 131 0.54 -12.13 -15.54
CA ALA A 131 0.42 -12.50 -14.14
C ALA A 131 -1.04 -12.44 -13.65
N ARG A 132 -1.80 -11.40 -14.05
CA ARG A 132 -3.22 -11.29 -13.74
C ARG A 132 -4.02 -12.45 -14.31
N LYS A 133 -3.80 -12.82 -15.58
CA LYS A 133 -4.49 -13.96 -16.21
C LYS A 133 -4.14 -15.28 -15.52
N GLU A 134 -2.88 -15.50 -15.20
CA GLU A 134 -2.44 -16.68 -14.46
C GLU A 134 -3.10 -16.75 -13.08
N GLN A 135 -3.17 -15.63 -12.37
CA GLN A 135 -3.83 -15.56 -11.08
C GLN A 135 -5.34 -15.79 -11.16
N GLU A 136 -6.02 -15.24 -12.16
CA GLU A 136 -7.44 -15.50 -12.41
C GLU A 136 -7.68 -16.99 -12.68
N LEU A 137 -6.84 -17.61 -13.52
CA LEU A 137 -6.90 -19.05 -13.79
C LEU A 137 -6.68 -19.86 -12.52
N LEU A 138 -5.70 -19.50 -11.69
CA LEU A 138 -5.44 -20.16 -10.40
C LEU A 138 -6.65 -20.06 -9.46
N ILE A 139 -7.28 -18.89 -9.37
CA ILE A 139 -8.48 -18.69 -8.54
C ILE A 139 -9.62 -19.56 -9.02
N VAL A 140 -9.91 -19.55 -10.33
CA VAL A 140 -10.96 -20.38 -10.93
C VAL A 140 -10.69 -21.86 -10.70
N THR A 141 -9.43 -22.29 -10.89
CA THR A 141 -9.02 -23.68 -10.68
C THR A 141 -9.18 -24.09 -9.22
N ASN A 142 -8.69 -23.27 -8.29
CA ASN A 142 -8.83 -23.52 -6.85
C ASN A 142 -10.29 -23.60 -6.43
N PHE A 143 -11.14 -22.72 -6.94
CA PHE A 143 -12.57 -22.72 -6.66
C PHE A 143 -13.25 -24.01 -7.16
N LYS A 144 -12.90 -24.48 -8.37
CA LYS A 144 -13.41 -25.73 -8.94
C LYS A 144 -13.01 -26.94 -8.08
N VAL A 145 -11.75 -26.98 -7.64
CA VAL A 145 -11.26 -28.05 -6.74
C VAL A 145 -12.04 -28.05 -5.42
N LEU A 146 -12.23 -26.89 -4.80
CA LEU A 146 -12.99 -26.77 -3.56
C LEU A 146 -14.44 -27.22 -3.71
N LEU A 147 -15.10 -26.86 -4.82
CA LEU A 147 -16.46 -27.33 -5.13
C LEU A 147 -16.51 -28.86 -5.28
N GLN A 148 -15.54 -29.46 -5.96
CA GLN A 148 -15.48 -30.90 -6.13
C GLN A 148 -15.30 -31.62 -4.79
N VAL A 149 -14.43 -31.11 -3.90
CA VAL A 149 -14.27 -31.65 -2.54
C VAL A 149 -15.57 -31.55 -1.76
N LYS A 150 -16.26 -30.40 -1.81
CA LYS A 150 -17.54 -30.21 -1.13
C LYS A 150 -18.60 -31.22 -1.59
N ASN A 151 -18.78 -31.37 -2.91
CA ASN A 151 -19.75 -32.31 -3.48
C ASN A 151 -19.45 -33.76 -3.07
N ASN A 152 -18.17 -34.14 -3.02
CA ASN A 152 -17.77 -35.48 -2.61
C ASN A 152 -18.05 -35.73 -1.12
N LEU A 153 -17.89 -34.72 -0.26
CA LEU A 153 -18.23 -34.82 1.16
C LEU A 153 -19.74 -34.98 1.36
N GLU A 154 -20.55 -34.17 0.67
CA GLU A 154 -22.02 -34.29 0.72
C GLU A 154 -22.48 -35.69 0.26
N ALA A 155 -21.88 -36.22 -0.81
CA ALA A 155 -22.17 -37.58 -1.29
C ALA A 155 -21.74 -38.66 -0.27
N PHE A 156 -20.62 -38.47 0.43
CA PHE A 156 -20.15 -39.39 1.45
C PHE A 156 -21.05 -39.38 2.70
N GLU A 157 -21.43 -38.19 3.19
CA GLU A 157 -22.37 -38.04 4.30
C GLU A 157 -23.73 -38.65 3.97
N PHE A 158 -24.22 -38.44 2.75
CA PHE A 158 -25.44 -39.06 2.26
C PHE A 158 -25.36 -40.59 2.25
N SER A 159 -24.22 -41.16 1.85
CA SER A 159 -24.00 -42.61 1.87
C SER A 159 -23.92 -43.18 3.29
N GLN A 160 -23.32 -42.46 4.24
CA GLN A 160 -23.21 -42.88 5.64
C GLN A 160 -24.58 -42.95 6.33
N ASN A 161 -25.51 -42.06 5.94
CA ASN A 161 -26.87 -42.04 6.48
C ASN A 161 -27.81 -43.11 5.88
N MET A 162 -27.36 -43.96 4.97
CA MET A 162 -28.17 -44.98 4.30
C MET A 162 -28.13 -46.36 4.96
N ASN A 163 -29.23 -47.09 4.92
CA ASN A 163 -29.29 -48.49 5.37
C ASN A 163 -28.73 -49.46 4.31
N SER A 164 -28.24 -50.62 4.73
CA SER A 164 -27.63 -51.69 3.91
C SER A 164 -28.42 -52.03 2.63
N LYS A 165 -29.73 -52.28 2.73
CA LYS A 165 -30.60 -52.55 1.57
C LYS A 165 -30.71 -51.38 0.58
N GLN A 166 -30.59 -50.14 1.04
CA GLN A 166 -30.63 -48.96 0.18
C GLN A 166 -29.31 -48.76 -0.56
N ILE A 167 -28.18 -49.04 0.10
CA ILE A 167 -26.84 -49.02 -0.51
C ILE A 167 -26.75 -50.05 -1.64
N GLU A 168 -27.23 -51.27 -1.42
CA GLU A 168 -27.21 -52.34 -2.43
C GLU A 168 -28.04 -51.98 -3.68
N ARG A 169 -29.22 -51.37 -3.49
CA ARG A 169 -30.04 -50.86 -4.61
C ARG A 169 -29.37 -49.73 -5.37
N LEU A 170 -28.72 -48.81 -4.65
CA LEU A 170 -27.97 -47.72 -5.27
C LEU A 170 -26.79 -48.25 -6.10
N HIS A 171 -26.09 -49.27 -5.60
CA HIS A 171 -24.97 -49.91 -6.30
C HIS A 171 -25.45 -50.61 -7.59
N ASP A 172 -26.53 -51.39 -7.55
CA ASP A 172 -27.12 -52.01 -8.74
C ASP A 172 -27.59 -50.95 -9.76
N TYR A 173 -28.23 -49.87 -9.30
CA TYR A 173 -28.62 -48.75 -10.17
C TYR A 173 -27.41 -48.09 -10.84
N MET A 174 -26.34 -47.82 -10.09
CA MET A 174 -25.10 -47.22 -10.59
C MET A 174 -24.45 -48.10 -11.67
N GLN A 175 -24.31 -49.41 -11.42
CA GLN A 175 -23.72 -50.34 -12.40
C GLN A 175 -24.51 -50.41 -13.71
N ARG A 176 -25.85 -50.47 -13.64
CA ARG A 176 -26.70 -50.46 -14.84
C ARG A 176 -26.53 -49.16 -15.63
N LYS A 177 -26.39 -48.03 -14.95
CA LYS A 177 -26.17 -46.73 -15.61
C LYS A 177 -24.80 -46.66 -16.29
N GLU A 178 -23.76 -47.18 -15.66
CA GLU A 178 -22.41 -47.24 -16.24
C GLU A 178 -22.36 -48.13 -17.48
N GLN A 179 -22.95 -49.32 -17.41
CA GLN A 179 -23.05 -50.23 -18.55
C GLN A 179 -23.78 -49.57 -19.73
N LYS A 180 -24.90 -48.89 -19.48
CA LYS A 180 -25.62 -48.15 -20.54
C LYS A 180 -24.79 -47.02 -21.14
N LYS A 181 -24.01 -46.29 -20.35
CA LYS A 181 -23.08 -45.27 -20.86
C LYS A 181 -21.99 -45.89 -21.73
N ALA A 182 -21.37 -46.98 -21.27
CA ALA A 182 -20.33 -47.70 -21.99
C ALA A 182 -20.84 -48.24 -23.33
N SER A 183 -22.00 -48.91 -23.35
CA SER A 183 -22.61 -49.40 -24.58
C SER A 183 -22.90 -48.27 -25.57
N LYS A 184 -23.45 -47.15 -25.10
CA LYS A 184 -23.76 -45.99 -25.95
C LYS A 184 -22.51 -45.31 -26.51
N MET A 185 -21.44 -45.24 -25.73
CA MET A 185 -20.17 -44.66 -26.16
C MET A 185 -19.46 -45.58 -27.16
N ASN A 186 -19.46 -46.89 -26.93
CA ASN A 186 -18.91 -47.86 -27.87
C ASN A 186 -19.65 -47.85 -29.20
N GLN A 187 -20.98 -47.74 -29.16
CA GLN A 187 -21.81 -47.59 -30.36
C GLN A 187 -21.47 -46.31 -31.14
N TRP A 188 -21.29 -45.17 -30.44
CA TRP A 188 -20.88 -43.93 -31.09
C TRP A 188 -19.49 -44.02 -31.72
N ILE A 189 -18.53 -44.69 -31.07
CA ILE A 189 -17.19 -44.90 -31.60
C ILE A 189 -17.22 -45.79 -32.85
N SER A 190 -18.01 -46.87 -32.87
CA SER A 190 -18.14 -47.72 -34.06
C SER A 190 -18.76 -46.96 -35.24
N GLU A 191 -19.77 -46.13 -34.98
CA GLU A 191 -20.40 -45.30 -36.01
C GLU A 191 -19.44 -44.26 -36.62
N GLN A 192 -18.45 -43.77 -35.84
CA GLN A 192 -17.42 -42.84 -36.33
C GLN A 192 -16.26 -43.51 -37.07
N LEU A 193 -15.99 -44.80 -36.82
CA LEU A 193 -14.93 -45.56 -37.50
C LEU A 193 -15.40 -46.22 -38.81
N GLU A 194 -16.71 -46.38 -38.99
CA GLU A 194 -17.32 -46.91 -40.22
C GLU A 194 -17.65 -45.82 -41.27
N SER A 195 -17.36 -44.54 -40.98
CA SER A 195 -17.48 -43.39 -41.90
C SER A 195 -16.12 -42.97 -42.46
#